data_AF-A0A819FRZ2-F1
#
_entry.id   AF-A0A819FRZ2-F1
#
_cell.length_a   1.000
_cell.length_b   1.000
_cell.length_c   1.000
_cell.angle_alpha   90.00
_cell.angle_beta   90.00
_cell.angle_gamma   90.00
#
_symmetry.space_group_name_H-M   'P 1'
#
loop_
_entity.id
_entity.type
_entity.pdbx_description
1 polymer ?
#
loop_
_entity_poly.entity_id
_entity_poly.type
_entity_poly.pdbx_seq_one_letter_code
_entity_poly.pdbx_strand_id
1 'polypeptide(L)'
;MFDIDGVYNTQNDRIWAVNRAEVNEKGGILQKKSFSQKVMVWLGVCSKGVSPLMIFDEGTVGHARYIKEVLPVALKYGNYVFGNDWTFQHDGAKPHIHQLTQQWCHDNFSGFIDEDHWPPNRPDLNPLDYCI
;
A
#
# COMPACT_ATOMS: atom_id res chain seq x y z
N MET A 1 2.45 -2.71 2.25
CA MET A 1 2.68 -3.88 3.14
C MET A 1 3.89 -3.55 3.99
N PHE A 2 3.76 -3.58 5.32
CA PHE A 2 4.79 -3.14 6.25
C PHE A 2 5.40 -4.34 6.96
N ASP A 3 6.73 -4.43 6.99
CA ASP A 3 7.47 -5.43 7.76
C ASP A 3 7.44 -5.05 9.24
N ILE A 4 6.99 -5.99 10.10
CA ILE A 4 6.97 -5.77 11.56
C ILE A 4 8.39 -5.66 12.12
N ASP A 5 9.36 -6.28 11.44
CA ASP A 5 10.75 -6.35 11.89
C ASP A 5 11.56 -5.04 11.65
N GLY A 6 10.95 -4.01 11.06
CA GLY A 6 11.57 -2.70 10.82
C GLY A 6 12.52 -2.64 9.61
N VAL A 7 13.08 -1.45 9.33
CA VAL A 7 14.03 -1.24 8.23
C VAL A 7 15.45 -1.53 8.70
N TYR A 8 16.01 -2.67 8.26
CA TYR A 8 17.41 -3.01 8.49
C TYR A 8 18.30 -2.37 7.41
N ASN A 9 19.02 -1.31 7.76
CA ASN A 9 20.02 -0.72 6.88
C ASN A 9 21.31 -1.55 6.90
N THR A 10 21.52 -2.36 5.87
CA THR A 10 22.71 -3.22 5.72
C THR A 10 24.01 -2.42 5.66
N GLN A 11 23.99 -1.12 5.36
CA GLN A 11 25.18 -0.28 5.37
C GLN A 11 25.69 0.05 6.78
N ASN A 12 24.87 -0.16 7.81
CA ASN A 12 25.27 0.02 9.21
C ASN A 12 26.09 -1.17 9.73
N ASP A 13 26.01 -2.33 9.08
CA ASP A 13 26.80 -3.52 9.42
C ASP A 13 27.91 -3.76 8.40
N ARG A 14 29.09 -3.20 8.68
CA ARG A 14 30.29 -3.38 7.85
C ARG A 14 31.31 -4.25 8.58
N ILE A 15 31.78 -5.30 7.89
CA ILE A 15 32.85 -6.17 8.37
C ILE A 15 34.12 -5.83 7.62
N TRP A 16 35.16 -5.44 8.35
CA TRP A 16 36.52 -5.30 7.80
C TRP A 16 37.21 -6.67 7.82
N ALA A 17 37.63 -7.12 6.64
CA ALA A 17 38.31 -8.39 6.43
C ALA A 17 39.18 -8.33 5.18
N VAL A 18 40.21 -9.16 5.14
CA VAL A 18 41.20 -9.20 4.06
C VAL A 18 40.70 -10.05 2.88
N ASN A 19 39.81 -11.01 3.13
CA ASN A 19 39.19 -11.83 2.09
C ASN A 19 37.79 -12.34 2.50
N ARG A 20 37.07 -12.94 1.55
CA ARG A 20 35.69 -13.43 1.74
C ARG A 20 35.58 -14.60 2.74
N ALA A 21 36.60 -15.43 2.90
CA ALA A 21 36.58 -16.52 3.87
C ALA A 21 36.58 -15.96 5.31
N GLU A 22 37.43 -14.97 5.57
CA GLU A 22 37.48 -14.26 6.84
C GLU A 22 36.18 -13.48 7.12
N VAL A 23 35.54 -12.91 6.09
CA VAL A 23 34.20 -12.30 6.22
C VAL A 23 33.19 -13.32 6.73
N ASN A 24 33.18 -14.53 6.17
CA ASN A 24 32.22 -15.56 6.56
C ASN A 24 32.46 -16.06 7.98
N GLU A 25 33.72 -16.23 8.40
CA GLU A 25 34.10 -16.57 9.78
C GLU A 25 33.69 -15.47 10.78
N LYS A 26 33.76 -14.20 10.37
CA LYS A 26 33.33 -13.04 11.16
C LYS A 26 31.82 -12.78 11.14
N GLY A 27 31.01 -13.70 10.60
CA GLY A 27 29.55 -13.57 10.58
C GLY A 27 28.97 -12.77 9.42
N GLY A 28 29.71 -12.60 8.32
CA GLY A 28 29.23 -11.91 7.11
C GLY A 28 28.16 -12.66 6.32
N ILE A 29 27.81 -13.89 6.74
CA ILE A 29 26.63 -14.61 6.25
C ILE A 29 25.47 -14.32 7.20
N LEU A 30 24.66 -13.32 6.85
CA LEU A 30 23.42 -13.02 7.55
C LEU A 30 22.29 -13.86 6.97
N GLN A 31 21.63 -14.67 7.81
CA GLN A 31 20.39 -15.33 7.39
C GLN A 31 19.26 -14.31 7.36
N LYS A 32 18.71 -14.09 6.17
CA LYS A 32 17.50 -13.29 6.01
C LYS A 32 16.29 -14.19 6.26
N LYS A 33 15.43 -13.82 7.22
CA LYS A 33 14.12 -14.46 7.35
C LYS A 33 13.34 -14.27 6.05
N SER A 34 13.00 -15.37 5.38
CA SER A 34 12.23 -15.33 4.13
C SER A 34 10.76 -14.94 4.34
N PHE A 35 10.26 -15.05 5.59
CA PHE A 35 8.88 -14.81 5.99
C PHE A 35 8.83 -13.92 7.25
N SER A 36 9.32 -12.68 7.15
CA SER A 36 8.97 -11.65 8.14
C SER A 36 7.44 -11.56 8.24
N GLN A 37 6.92 -11.32 9.45
CA GLN A 37 5.50 -11.03 9.60
C GLN A 37 5.22 -9.67 8.96
N LYS A 38 4.17 -9.63 8.15
CA LYS A 38 3.80 -8.43 7.40
C LYS A 38 2.38 -8.06 7.70
N VAL A 39 2.15 -6.76 7.85
CA VAL A 39 0.81 -6.21 8.02
C VAL A 39 0.43 -5.47 6.73
N MET A 40 -0.75 -5.77 6.24
CA MET A 40 -1.39 -5.05 5.15
C MET A 40 -2.26 -3.95 5.77
N VAL A 41 -2.09 -2.73 5.29
CA VAL A 41 -2.81 -1.57 5.80
C VAL A 41 -3.41 -0.84 4.61
N TRP A 42 -4.60 -0.31 4.78
CA TRP A 42 -5.21 0.64 3.86
C TRP A 42 -5.59 1.91 4.61
N LEU A 43 -5.36 3.04 3.95
CA LEU A 43 -5.88 4.35 4.34
C LEU A 43 -6.13 5.18 3.09
N GLY A 44 -7.07 6.11 3.17
CA GLY A 44 -7.26 7.19 2.22
C GLY A 44 -6.80 8.52 2.82
N VAL A 45 -6.32 9.43 1.99
CA VAL A 45 -5.96 10.79 2.38
C VAL A 45 -6.66 11.80 1.50
N CYS A 46 -6.99 12.95 2.06
CA CYS A 46 -7.55 14.08 1.35
C CYS A 46 -7.09 15.39 1.98
N SER A 47 -7.45 16.53 1.39
CA SER A 47 -7.09 17.86 1.90
C SER A 47 -7.60 18.16 3.32
N LYS A 48 -8.60 17.42 3.81
CA LYS A 48 -9.19 17.60 5.14
C LYS A 48 -8.72 16.58 6.18
N GLY A 49 -7.89 15.61 5.80
CA GLY A 49 -7.33 14.62 6.72
C GLY A 49 -7.22 13.23 6.15
N VAL A 50 -7.04 12.27 7.07
CA VAL A 50 -6.82 10.85 6.78
C VAL A 50 -8.06 10.06 7.19
N SER A 51 -8.43 9.06 6.39
CA SER A 51 -9.51 8.12 6.72
C SER A 51 -9.18 7.31 7.97
N PRO A 52 -10.18 6.62 8.56
CA PRO A 52 -9.89 5.53 9.48
C PRO A 52 -8.88 4.54 8.87
N LEU A 53 -7.90 4.15 9.68
CA LEU A 53 -6.89 3.16 9.31
C LEU A 53 -7.52 1.77 9.30
N MET A 54 -7.35 1.02 8.22
CA MET A 54 -7.77 -0.38 8.15
C MET A 54 -6.56 -1.29 8.15
N ILE A 55 -6.55 -2.21 9.11
CA ILE A 55 -5.50 -3.20 9.29
C ILE A 55 -6.05 -4.55 8.87
N PHE A 56 -5.31 -5.25 8.02
CA PHE A 56 -5.64 -6.60 7.57
C PHE A 56 -4.63 -7.58 8.19
N ASP A 57 -5.12 -8.35 9.18
CA ASP A 57 -4.29 -9.26 9.99
C ASP A 57 -3.81 -10.49 9.21
N GLU A 58 -4.52 -10.87 8.14
CA GLU A 58 -4.20 -12.05 7.35
C GLU A 58 -4.37 -11.82 5.84
N GLY A 59 -3.36 -12.28 5.09
CA GLY A 59 -3.42 -12.43 3.64
C GLY A 59 -3.27 -11.15 2.83
N THR A 60 -3.30 -11.31 1.51
CA THR A 60 -3.33 -10.19 0.55
C THR A 60 -4.77 -9.75 0.32
N VAL A 61 -4.99 -8.44 0.17
CA VAL A 61 -6.30 -7.90 -0.19
C VAL A 61 -6.54 -8.13 -1.69
N GLY A 62 -7.39 -9.11 -2.03
CA GLY A 62 -7.89 -9.31 -3.39
C GLY A 62 -9.07 -8.40 -3.72
N HIS A 63 -9.51 -8.38 -4.99
CA HIS A 63 -10.58 -7.49 -5.46
C HIS A 63 -11.90 -7.66 -4.68
N ALA A 64 -12.30 -8.90 -4.38
CA ALA A 64 -13.54 -9.17 -3.65
C ALA A 64 -13.51 -8.59 -2.22
N ARG A 65 -12.37 -8.72 -1.55
CA ARG A 65 -12.15 -8.14 -0.22
C ARG A 65 -12.09 -6.61 -0.30
N TYR A 66 -11.40 -6.08 -1.30
CA TYR A 66 -11.32 -4.65 -1.55
C TYR A 66 -12.71 -4.03 -1.74
N ILE A 67 -13.55 -4.62 -2.59
CA ILE A 67 -14.93 -4.16 -2.82
C ILE A 67 -15.76 -4.25 -1.54
N LYS A 68 -15.65 -5.34 -0.78
CA LYS A 68 -16.51 -5.60 0.39
C LYS A 68 -16.11 -4.79 1.61
N GLU A 69 -14.82 -4.64 1.87
CA GLU A 69 -14.28 -4.10 3.12
C GLU A 69 -13.74 -2.68 2.96
N VAL A 70 -13.12 -2.36 1.81
CA VAL A 70 -12.40 -1.10 1.62
C VAL A 70 -13.26 0.00 1.02
N LEU A 71 -13.85 -0.26 -0.15
CA LEU A 71 -14.58 0.77 -0.88
C LEU A 71 -15.77 1.39 -0.10
N PRO A 72 -16.53 0.64 0.72
CA PRO A 72 -17.59 1.22 1.54
C PRO A 72 -17.07 2.19 2.61
N VAL A 73 -15.87 1.92 3.15
CA VAL A 73 -15.22 2.82 4.10
C VAL A 73 -14.76 4.10 3.41
N ALA A 74 -14.16 3.98 2.22
CA ALA A 74 -13.80 5.13 1.39
C ALA A 74 -15.03 5.99 1.05
N LEU A 75 -16.11 5.37 0.59
CA LEU A 75 -17.36 6.06 0.23
C LEU A 75 -17.96 6.79 1.42
N LYS A 76 -18.11 6.10 2.55
CA LYS A 76 -18.66 6.69 3.78
C LYS A 76 -17.80 7.86 4.26
N TYR A 77 -16.48 7.72 4.23
CA TYR A 77 -15.57 8.77 4.67
C TYR A 77 -15.60 9.98 3.73
N GLY A 78 -15.51 9.77 2.42
CA GLY A 78 -15.59 10.85 1.44
C GLY A 78 -16.93 11.61 1.54
N ASN A 79 -18.04 10.89 1.66
CA ASN A 79 -19.36 11.51 1.85
C ASN A 79 -19.48 12.30 3.15
N TYR A 80 -18.87 11.81 4.24
CA TYR A 80 -18.82 12.53 5.51
C TYR A 80 -18.01 13.83 5.40
N VAL A 81 -16.89 13.82 4.66
CA VAL A 81 -15.93 14.92 4.59
C VAL A 81 -16.28 15.98 3.53
N PHE A 82 -16.84 15.55 2.40
CA PHE A 82 -17.07 16.38 1.21
C PHE A 82 -18.54 16.42 0.75
N GLY A 83 -19.44 15.66 1.38
CA GLY A 83 -20.78 15.44 0.82
C GLY A 83 -20.70 14.62 -0.45
N ASN A 84 -21.52 14.92 -1.46
CA ASN A 84 -21.62 14.09 -2.68
C ASN A 84 -20.81 14.63 -3.86
N ASP A 85 -19.85 15.52 -3.64
CA ASP A 85 -19.04 16.11 -4.72
C ASP A 85 -17.55 15.92 -4.44
N TRP A 86 -17.04 14.76 -4.82
CA TRP A 86 -15.63 14.40 -4.70
C TRP A 86 -15.24 13.28 -5.66
N THR A 87 -13.94 13.10 -5.86
CA THR A 87 -13.38 12.10 -6.77
C THR A 87 -12.52 11.10 -6.01
N PHE A 88 -12.80 9.81 -6.19
CA PHE A 88 -11.97 8.74 -5.67
C PHE A 88 -10.82 8.42 -6.62
N GLN A 89 -9.63 8.19 -6.07
CA GLN A 89 -8.40 7.86 -6.79
C GLN A 89 -7.70 6.70 -6.07
N HIS A 90 -7.20 5.74 -6.84
CA HIS A 90 -6.34 4.64 -6.38
C HIS A 90 -5.28 4.31 -7.43
N ASP A 91 -4.26 3.54 -7.06
CA ASP A 91 -3.20 3.13 -7.99
C ASP A 91 -3.62 1.93 -8.86
N GLY A 92 -2.76 1.56 -9.82
CA GLY A 92 -2.99 0.46 -10.76
C GLY A 92 -2.79 -0.95 -10.18
N ALA A 93 -2.94 -1.17 -8.88
CA ALA A 93 -2.79 -2.51 -8.30
C ALA A 93 -3.85 -3.49 -8.85
N LYS A 94 -3.52 -4.78 -8.97
CA LYS A 94 -4.42 -5.81 -9.54
C LYS A 94 -5.85 -5.82 -8.95
N PRO A 95 -6.05 -5.66 -7.63
CA PRO A 95 -7.39 -5.58 -7.05
C PRO A 95 -8.17 -4.33 -7.49
N HIS A 96 -7.47 -3.22 -7.76
CA HIS A 96 -8.06 -1.92 -8.07
C HIS A 96 -8.54 -1.87 -9.52
N ILE A 97 -7.75 -2.40 -10.44
CA ILE A 97 -8.06 -2.48 -11.89
C ILE A 97 -8.99 -3.63 -12.26
N HIS A 98 -9.40 -4.46 -11.30
CA HIS A 98 -10.31 -5.56 -11.58
C HIS A 98 -11.67 -5.02 -12.07
N GLN A 99 -12.25 -5.62 -13.11
CA GLN A 99 -13.49 -5.15 -13.74
C GLN A 99 -14.62 -4.89 -12.73
N LEU A 100 -14.84 -5.82 -11.80
CA LEU A 100 -15.86 -5.67 -10.75
C LEU A 100 -15.58 -4.51 -9.79
N THR A 101 -14.31 -4.21 -9.54
CA THR A 101 -13.90 -3.09 -8.68
C THR A 101 -14.13 -1.77 -9.40
N GLN A 102 -13.71 -1.67 -10.67
CA GLN A 102 -13.95 -0.49 -11.50
C GLN A 102 -15.45 -0.22 -11.64
N GLN A 103 -16.26 -1.24 -11.95
CA GLN A 103 -17.71 -1.11 -12.04
C GLN A 103 -18.34 -0.62 -10.73
N TRP A 104 -17.95 -1.22 -9.59
CA TRP A 104 -18.43 -0.76 -8.29
C TRP A 104 -18.09 0.71 -8.05
N CYS A 105 -16.88 1.15 -8.38
CA CYS A 105 -16.45 2.54 -8.22
C CYS A 105 -17.31 3.49 -9.07
N HIS A 106 -17.56 3.17 -10.35
CA HIS A 106 -18.42 3.96 -11.22
C HIS A 106 -19.86 4.05 -10.72
N ASP A 107 -20.39 2.97 -10.15
CA ASP A 107 -21.78 2.91 -9.69
C ASP A 107 -22.01 3.65 -8.36
N ASN A 108 -20.97 3.83 -7.54
CA ASN A 108 -21.13 4.28 -6.15
C ASN A 108 -20.45 5.62 -5.83
N PHE A 109 -19.36 5.99 -6.51
CA PHE A 109 -18.69 7.26 -6.27
C PHE A 109 -19.25 8.36 -7.18
N SER A 110 -19.33 9.59 -6.66
CA SER A 110 -19.72 10.78 -7.44
C SER A 110 -18.73 11.09 -8.56
N GLY A 111 -17.46 10.79 -8.34
CA GLY A 111 -16.39 10.86 -9.33
C GLY A 111 -15.35 9.80 -9.05
N PHE A 112 -14.73 9.27 -10.09
CA PHE A 112 -13.75 8.20 -9.99
C PHE A 112 -12.71 8.32 -11.11
N ILE A 113 -11.43 8.21 -10.76
CA ILE A 113 -10.34 8.07 -11.72
C ILE A 113 -10.15 6.58 -11.96
N ASP A 114 -10.62 6.12 -13.12
CA ASP A 114 -10.49 4.72 -13.56
C ASP A 114 -9.07 4.36 -14.00
N GLU A 115 -8.89 3.10 -14.39
CA GLU A 115 -7.60 2.56 -14.82
C GLU A 115 -7.00 3.24 -16.07
N ASP A 116 -7.85 3.74 -16.98
CA ASP A 116 -7.40 4.38 -18.22
C ASP A 116 -6.91 5.81 -17.97
N HIS A 117 -7.44 6.47 -16.93
CA HIS A 117 -7.09 7.83 -16.55
C HIS A 117 -5.95 7.90 -15.52
N TRP A 118 -5.61 6.81 -14.83
CA TRP A 118 -4.47 6.76 -13.91
C TRP A 118 -3.20 6.26 -14.61
N PRO A 119 -2.11 7.05 -14.67
CA PRO A 119 -0.91 6.63 -15.37
C PRO A 119 -0.18 5.49 -14.62
N PRO A 120 0.29 4.46 -15.34
CA PRO A 120 0.95 3.31 -14.72
C PRO A 120 2.32 3.69 -14.12
N ASN A 121 2.67 3.07 -12.98
CA ASN A 121 3.96 3.24 -12.30
C ASN A 121 4.30 4.69 -11.92
N ARG A 122 3.31 5.47 -11.46
CA ARG A 122 3.49 6.87 -11.03
C ARG A 122 3.28 7.06 -9.53
N PRO A 123 4.20 6.57 -8.68
CA PRO A 123 4.13 6.81 -7.24
C PRO A 123 4.27 8.30 -6.90
N ASP A 124 4.93 9.07 -7.76
CA ASP A 124 5.08 10.52 -7.64
C ASP A 124 3.76 11.30 -7.70
N LEU A 125 2.69 10.67 -8.21
CA LEU A 125 1.36 11.30 -8.31
C LEU A 125 0.42 10.89 -7.18
N ASN A 126 0.79 9.90 -6.35
CA ASN A 126 -0.01 9.46 -5.22
C ASN A 126 0.49 10.09 -3.92
N PRO A 127 -0.29 10.97 -3.26
CA PRO A 127 0.10 11.59 -1.98
C PRO A 127 0.54 10.61 -0.90
N LEU A 128 0.07 9.35 -0.96
CA LEU A 128 0.46 8.32 -0.02
C LEU A 128 1.80 7.65 -0.34
N ASP A 129 2.34 7.79 -1.55
CA ASP A 129 3.58 7.13 -1.95
C ASP A 129 4.78 8.09 -2.01
N TYR A 130 4.58 9.39 -2.30
CA TYR A 130 5.69 10.34 -2.42
C TYR A 130 5.99 11.18 -1.17
N CYS A 131 5.06 11.25 -0.22
CA CYS A 131 5.16 12.10 0.98
C CYS A 131 5.51 11.34 2.28
N ILE A 132 5.80 10.03 2.21
CA ILE A 132 6.14 9.20 3.38
C ILE A 132 7.65 9.01 3.46
#